data_AF-A0AA39UK96-F1
#
_entry.id   AF-A0AA39UK96-F1
#
_cell.length_a   1.000
_cell.length_b   1.000
_cell.length_c   1.000
_cell.angle_alpha   90.00
_cell.angle_beta   90.00
_cell.angle_gamma   90.00
#
_symmetry.space_group_name_H-M   'P 1'
#
loop_
_entity.id
_entity.type
_entity.pdbx_description
1 polymer ?
#
loop_
_entity_poly.entity_id
_entity_poly.type
_entity_poly.pdbx_seq_one_letter_code
_entity_poly.pdbx_strand_id
1 'polypeptide(L)'
;CDNTDMYSVPKAPEEVRSSWSHAQKLRAGITWGFKTVGKRGAECWTDQATGNPSVSNLVSAYVVGLRRRKTAQGETPTSSRAVTPDILRVLYQFNHSPKNWNEIGSNKDKWCGPNTRRLLQAIYLVAFTCLLQIDEVLHIQAHDIRQYKDNSVWCVSITLSQHKNNYTGDIPPYILRELPDPMAHLCPVRAIAEWLSVTRITHGYIFHKMDRQEQPILEGNIEIVRYPFCPQRMPRTYPSLE
;
A
#
# COMPACT_ATOMS: atom_id res chain seq x y z
N CYS A 1 16.28 20.15 -14.21
CA CYS A 1 15.01 20.04 -13.46
C CYS A 1 14.36 21.40 -13.25
N ASP A 2 15.07 22.41 -12.77
CA ASP A 2 14.50 23.74 -12.49
C ASP A 2 14.30 24.62 -13.74
N ASN A 3 13.70 25.79 -13.56
CA ASN A 3 13.58 26.84 -14.56
C ASN A 3 14.81 27.76 -14.65
N THR A 4 15.76 27.63 -13.73
CA THR A 4 17.06 28.31 -13.75
C THR A 4 18.19 27.28 -13.84
N ASP A 5 19.34 27.70 -14.34
CA ASP A 5 20.57 26.93 -14.29
C ASP A 5 21.32 27.09 -12.94
N MET A 6 22.54 26.54 -12.85
CA MET A 6 23.37 26.63 -11.65
C MET A 6 23.89 28.04 -11.35
N TYR A 7 23.82 28.94 -12.32
CA TYR A 7 24.21 30.34 -12.22
C TYR A 7 23.00 31.26 -12.01
N SER A 8 21.83 30.69 -11.72
CA SER A 8 20.54 31.40 -11.57
C SER A 8 20.06 32.09 -12.85
N VAL A 9 20.58 31.69 -14.02
CA VAL A 9 20.13 32.19 -15.32
C VAL A 9 18.85 31.46 -15.73
N PRO A 10 17.79 32.16 -16.15
CA PRO A 10 16.58 31.52 -16.65
C PRO A 10 16.88 30.64 -17.87
N LYS A 11 16.40 29.41 -17.84
CA LYS A 11 16.49 28.48 -18.96
C LYS A 11 15.45 28.84 -20.02
N ALA A 12 15.84 28.69 -21.28
CA ALA A 12 14.95 28.92 -22.42
C ALA A 12 13.67 28.06 -22.31
N PRO A 13 12.50 28.54 -22.80
CA PRO A 13 11.26 27.78 -22.79
C PRO A 13 11.34 26.43 -23.53
N GLU A 14 12.19 26.35 -24.56
CA GLU A 14 12.36 25.20 -25.44
C GLU A 14 13.25 24.09 -24.83
N GLU A 15 13.98 24.38 -23.76
CA GLU A 15 14.85 23.41 -23.11
C GLU A 15 14.02 22.34 -22.37
N VAL A 16 14.24 21.06 -22.70
CA VAL A 16 13.54 19.94 -22.06
C VAL A 16 13.90 19.88 -20.57
N ARG A 17 12.90 20.03 -19.70
CA ARG A 17 13.08 20.01 -18.24
C ARG A 17 12.69 18.66 -17.68
N SER A 18 13.61 18.01 -16.98
CA SER A 18 13.31 16.78 -16.24
C SER A 18 12.27 17.00 -15.12
N SER A 19 11.52 15.95 -14.80
CA SER A 19 10.46 15.93 -13.80
C SER A 19 10.98 16.06 -12.36
N TRP A 20 10.09 16.39 -11.42
CA TRP A 20 10.39 16.36 -9.99
C TRP A 20 10.80 14.96 -9.53
N SER A 21 10.16 13.91 -10.03
CA SER A 21 10.54 12.52 -9.73
C SER A 21 11.99 12.22 -10.13
N HIS A 22 12.44 12.74 -11.27
CA HIS A 22 13.83 12.61 -11.70
C HIS A 22 14.79 13.32 -10.71
N ALA A 23 14.46 14.53 -10.27
CA ALA A 23 15.23 15.25 -9.26
C ALA A 23 15.29 14.48 -7.93
N GLN A 24 14.20 13.84 -7.50
CA GLN A 24 14.15 13.04 -6.28
C GLN A 24 15.04 11.79 -6.39
N LYS A 25 15.04 11.11 -7.55
CA LYS A 25 15.93 9.97 -7.81
C LYS A 25 17.40 10.38 -7.79
N LEU A 26 17.74 11.51 -8.42
CA LEU A 26 19.10 12.07 -8.37
C LEU A 26 19.52 12.36 -6.93
N ARG A 27 18.66 13.03 -6.15
CA ARG A 27 18.91 13.30 -4.73
C ARG A 27 19.17 12.01 -3.97
N ALA A 28 18.31 11.00 -4.10
CA ALA A 28 18.47 9.72 -3.42
C ALA A 28 19.79 9.01 -3.79
N GLY A 29 20.18 9.04 -5.07
CA GLY A 29 21.45 8.51 -5.55
C GLY A 29 22.65 9.23 -4.94
N ILE A 30 22.61 10.58 -4.89
CA ILE A 30 23.65 11.40 -4.27
C ILE A 30 23.73 11.15 -2.76
N THR A 31 22.58 11.07 -2.08
CA THR A 31 22.50 10.73 -0.65
C THR A 31 23.15 9.38 -0.38
N TRP A 32 22.82 8.38 -1.19
CA TRP A 32 23.45 7.06 -1.11
C TRP A 32 24.96 7.15 -1.34
N GLY A 33 25.41 7.86 -2.37
CA GLY A 33 26.84 8.03 -2.69
C GLY A 33 27.64 8.68 -1.55
N PHE A 34 27.11 9.74 -0.92
CA PHE A 34 27.73 10.36 0.25
C PHE A 34 27.77 9.42 1.47
N LYS A 35 26.73 8.59 1.64
CA LYS A 35 26.67 7.59 2.71
C LYS A 35 27.70 6.47 2.50
N THR A 36 27.77 5.90 1.30
CA THR A 36 28.57 4.70 1.01
C THR A 36 30.01 5.03 0.63
N VAL A 37 30.21 5.84 -0.41
CA VAL A 37 31.55 6.19 -0.93
C VAL A 37 32.17 7.28 -0.07
N GLY A 38 31.39 8.31 0.27
CA GLY A 38 31.87 9.44 1.08
C GLY A 38 32.03 9.12 2.57
N LYS A 39 31.49 8.00 3.05
CA LYS A 39 31.45 7.59 4.47
C LYS A 39 30.93 8.69 5.40
N ARG A 40 30.06 9.57 4.91
CA ARG A 40 29.55 10.73 5.68
C ARG A 40 28.23 10.46 6.40
N GLY A 41 27.76 9.22 6.41
CA GLY A 41 26.53 8.81 7.09
C GLY A 41 25.25 9.34 6.45
N ALA A 42 24.16 9.27 7.21
CA ALA A 42 22.83 9.74 6.82
C ALA A 42 22.40 11.02 7.58
N GLU A 43 23.29 11.56 8.41
CA GLU A 43 23.02 12.74 9.25
C GLU A 43 23.01 14.02 8.43
N CYS A 44 22.29 15.02 8.93
CA CYS A 44 22.22 16.34 8.31
C CYS A 44 23.61 16.97 8.21
N TRP A 45 23.85 17.71 7.13
CA TRP A 45 25.06 18.51 6.98
C TRP A 45 25.16 19.60 8.05
N THR A 46 26.32 19.70 8.69
CA THR A 46 26.60 20.68 9.73
C THR A 46 27.56 21.76 9.23
N ASP A 47 27.64 22.86 9.99
CA ASP A 47 28.58 23.96 9.71
C ASP A 47 30.05 23.55 9.87
N GLN A 48 30.31 22.44 10.56
CA GLN A 48 31.64 21.82 10.69
C GLN A 48 32.00 20.92 9.49
N ALA A 49 31.22 20.99 8.42
CA ALA A 49 31.37 20.17 7.22
C ALA A 49 31.31 18.66 7.50
N THR A 50 30.54 18.26 8.51
CA THR A 50 30.23 16.85 8.82
C THR A 50 28.83 16.50 8.35
N GLY A 51 28.58 15.21 8.11
CA GLY A 51 27.28 14.72 7.64
C GLY A 51 27.11 14.76 6.11
N ASN A 52 25.88 14.62 5.65
CA ASN A 52 25.58 14.43 4.24
C ASN A 52 24.94 15.70 3.62
N PRO A 53 25.61 16.37 2.66
CA PRO A 53 25.14 17.65 2.11
C PRO A 53 23.80 17.54 1.37
N SER A 54 23.46 16.35 0.86
CA SER A 54 22.19 16.12 0.15
C SER A 54 20.95 16.12 1.06
N VAL A 55 21.14 15.97 2.37
CA VAL A 55 20.08 16.05 3.39
C VAL A 55 20.15 17.34 4.21
N SER A 56 21.02 18.27 3.83
CA SER A 56 21.08 19.61 4.44
C SER A 56 19.74 20.33 4.40
N ASN A 57 19.55 21.27 5.33
CA ASN A 57 18.35 22.11 5.39
C ASN A 57 18.17 22.92 4.09
N LEU A 58 19.25 23.44 3.53
CA LEU A 58 19.24 24.21 2.29
C LEU A 58 18.74 23.38 1.11
N VAL A 59 19.31 22.19 0.90
CA VAL A 59 18.89 21.30 -0.20
C VAL A 59 17.46 20.80 0.03
N SER A 60 17.08 20.52 1.28
CA SER A 60 15.71 20.11 1.63
C SER A 60 14.69 21.20 1.31
N ALA A 61 14.96 22.45 1.71
CA ALA A 61 14.12 23.60 1.41
C ALA A 61 14.01 23.83 -0.11
N TYR A 62 15.13 23.73 -0.82
CA TYR A 62 15.16 23.83 -2.27
C TYR A 62 14.29 22.76 -2.95
N VAL A 63 14.39 21.49 -2.54
CA VAL A 63 13.61 20.39 -3.12
C VAL A 63 12.10 20.54 -2.86
N VAL A 64 11.72 21.06 -1.68
CA VAL A 64 10.33 21.40 -1.37
C VAL A 64 9.84 22.55 -2.26
N GLY A 65 10.65 23.59 -2.45
CA GLY A 65 10.33 24.70 -3.36
C GLY A 65 10.20 24.25 -4.82
N LEU A 66 11.13 23.41 -5.29
CA LEU A 66 11.11 22.83 -6.62
C LEU A 66 9.82 22.02 -6.85
N ARG A 67 9.40 21.23 -5.87
CA ARG A 67 8.12 20.48 -5.93
C ARG A 67 6.95 21.42 -6.19
N ARG A 68 6.84 22.50 -5.41
CA ARG A 68 5.76 23.49 -5.55
C ARG A 68 5.77 24.14 -6.93
N ARG A 69 6.93 24.55 -7.44
CA ARG A 69 7.08 25.12 -8.79
C ARG A 69 6.65 24.13 -9.88
N LYS A 70 7.03 22.87 -9.77
CA LYS A 70 6.65 21.82 -10.72
C LYS A 70 5.16 21.53 -10.71
N THR A 71 4.55 21.45 -9.53
CA THR A 71 3.09 21.32 -9.41
C THR A 71 2.36 22.53 -10.00
N ALA A 72 2.85 23.75 -9.78
CA ALA A 72 2.28 24.95 -10.41
C ALA A 72 2.41 24.94 -11.95
N GLN A 73 3.44 24.28 -12.50
CA GLN A 73 3.61 24.05 -13.94
C GLN A 73 2.77 22.88 -14.48
N GLY A 74 1.88 22.31 -13.66
CA GLY A 74 0.98 21.21 -14.07
C GLY A 74 1.60 19.81 -13.95
N GLU A 75 2.80 19.67 -13.38
CA GLU A 75 3.33 18.33 -13.08
C GLU A 75 2.44 17.68 -12.00
N THR A 76 1.84 16.53 -12.34
CA THR A 76 1.01 15.78 -11.40
C THR A 76 1.86 15.36 -10.21
N PRO A 77 1.49 15.71 -8.96
CA PRO A 77 2.29 15.35 -7.81
C PRO A 77 2.44 13.82 -7.73
N THR A 78 3.66 13.34 -7.55
CA THR A 78 3.96 11.88 -7.55
C THR A 78 3.24 11.13 -6.42
N SER A 79 2.87 11.81 -5.33
CA SER A 79 2.16 11.23 -4.18
C SER A 79 0.63 11.19 -4.34
N SER A 80 0.08 11.57 -5.49
CA SER A 80 -1.37 11.69 -5.70
C SER A 80 -1.85 11.01 -6.97
N ARG A 81 -1.21 9.92 -7.39
CA ARG A 81 -1.93 8.94 -8.21
C ARG A 81 -2.88 8.19 -7.29
N ALA A 82 -4.11 8.68 -7.22
CA ALA A 82 -5.18 7.97 -6.56
C ALA A 82 -5.27 6.56 -7.16
N VAL A 83 -5.36 5.54 -6.29
CA VAL A 83 -5.68 4.20 -6.74
C VAL A 83 -7.08 4.27 -7.35
N THR A 84 -7.20 3.91 -8.63
CA THR A 84 -8.48 3.92 -9.33
C THR A 84 -9.10 2.51 -9.33
N PRO A 85 -10.43 2.40 -9.53
CA PRO A 85 -11.08 1.11 -9.74
C PRO A 85 -10.43 0.26 -10.83
N ASP A 86 -9.94 0.88 -11.90
CA ASP A 86 -9.30 0.18 -13.02
C ASP A 86 -7.93 -0.39 -12.63
N ILE A 87 -7.15 0.33 -11.81
CA ILE A 87 -5.90 -0.18 -11.25
C ILE A 87 -6.18 -1.42 -10.38
N LEU A 88 -7.22 -1.37 -9.54
CA LEU A 88 -7.64 -2.52 -8.73
C LEU A 88 -8.15 -3.68 -9.58
N ARG A 89 -8.81 -3.41 -10.71
CA ARG A 89 -9.22 -4.44 -11.66
C ARG A 89 -8.04 -5.17 -12.28
N VAL A 90 -7.04 -4.42 -12.76
CA VAL A 90 -5.81 -4.99 -13.32
C VAL A 90 -5.07 -5.81 -12.27
N LEU A 91 -4.97 -5.29 -11.04
CA LEU A 91 -4.37 -6.00 -9.91
C LEU A 91 -5.12 -7.31 -9.60
N TYR A 92 -6.46 -7.26 -9.53
CA TYR A 92 -7.32 -8.40 -9.27
C TYR A 92 -7.12 -9.50 -10.32
N GLN A 93 -7.23 -9.15 -11.60
CA GLN A 93 -7.07 -10.08 -12.73
C GLN A 93 -5.68 -10.72 -12.73
N PHE A 94 -4.65 -9.92 -12.49
CA PHE A 94 -3.28 -10.42 -12.40
C PHE A 94 -3.12 -11.42 -11.25
N ASN A 95 -3.62 -11.09 -10.05
CA ASN A 95 -3.51 -11.97 -8.89
C ASN A 95 -4.34 -13.24 -9.02
N HIS A 96 -5.54 -13.17 -9.59
CA HIS A 96 -6.48 -14.30 -9.75
C HIS A 96 -6.15 -15.23 -10.93
N SER A 97 -5.09 -14.94 -11.69
CA SER A 97 -4.57 -15.87 -12.69
C SER A 97 -4.13 -17.18 -12.01
N PRO A 98 -4.45 -18.37 -12.55
CA PRO A 98 -4.08 -19.66 -11.96
C PRO A 98 -2.58 -19.80 -11.66
N LYS A 99 -1.74 -19.17 -12.50
CA LYS A 99 -0.29 -19.10 -12.31
C LYS A 99 0.05 -18.33 -11.03
N ASN A 100 -0.58 -17.20 -10.77
CA ASN A 100 -0.22 -16.37 -9.60
C ASN A 100 -0.94 -16.78 -8.31
N TRP A 101 -2.10 -17.45 -8.42
CA TRP A 101 -2.97 -17.74 -7.27
C TRP A 101 -2.66 -19.06 -6.56
N ASN A 102 -2.26 -20.09 -7.31
CA ASN A 102 -2.10 -21.46 -6.82
C ASN A 102 -0.65 -21.94 -6.80
N GLU A 103 0.31 -21.08 -7.13
CA GLU A 103 1.70 -21.48 -7.18
C GLU A 103 2.24 -21.83 -5.79
N ILE A 104 2.74 -23.06 -5.66
CA ILE A 104 3.40 -23.56 -4.46
C ILE A 104 4.90 -23.54 -4.77
N GLY A 105 5.62 -22.57 -4.20
CA GLY A 105 7.09 -22.51 -4.29
C GLY A 105 7.65 -21.09 -4.39
N SER A 106 8.75 -20.87 -3.68
CA SER A 106 9.54 -19.64 -3.77
C SER A 106 10.37 -19.64 -5.06
N ASN A 107 9.81 -19.14 -6.16
CA ASN A 107 10.63 -18.77 -7.31
C ASN A 107 11.37 -17.46 -6.98
N LYS A 108 12.70 -17.49 -6.91
CA LYS A 108 13.55 -16.34 -6.52
C LYS A 108 13.38 -15.12 -7.42
N ASP A 109 12.93 -15.32 -8.66
CA ASP A 109 12.77 -14.23 -9.64
C ASP A 109 11.39 -13.58 -9.59
N LYS A 110 10.48 -14.04 -8.72
CA LYS A 110 9.13 -13.48 -8.61
C LYS A 110 9.04 -12.44 -7.50
N TRP A 111 8.35 -11.35 -7.81
CA TRP A 111 8.16 -10.21 -6.92
C TRP A 111 7.48 -10.57 -5.59
N CYS A 112 6.45 -11.42 -5.62
CA CYS A 112 5.79 -11.97 -4.44
C CYS A 112 4.95 -13.21 -4.81
N GLY A 113 4.71 -14.09 -3.84
CA GLY A 113 3.85 -15.26 -4.01
C GLY A 113 2.39 -15.04 -3.58
N PRO A 114 1.58 -16.11 -3.61
CA PRO A 114 0.13 -16.03 -3.50
C PRO A 114 -0.41 -15.39 -2.21
N ASN A 115 0.16 -15.67 -1.03
CA ASN A 115 -0.41 -15.14 0.22
C ASN A 115 -0.11 -13.65 0.37
N THR A 116 1.08 -13.22 -0.02
CA THR A 116 1.44 -11.80 -0.06
C THR A 116 0.51 -11.03 -1.01
N ARG A 117 0.07 -11.63 -2.12
CA ARG A 117 -0.90 -11.02 -3.04
C ARG A 117 -2.29 -10.87 -2.42
N ARG A 118 -2.77 -11.91 -1.73
CA ARG A 118 -4.04 -11.86 -0.98
C ARG A 118 -4.02 -10.77 0.09
N LEU A 119 -2.93 -10.72 0.85
CA LEU A 119 -2.67 -9.67 1.85
C LEU A 119 -2.77 -8.27 1.22
N LEU A 120 -1.97 -8.01 0.18
CA LEU A 120 -1.94 -6.71 -0.48
C LEU A 120 -3.30 -6.35 -1.08
N GLN A 121 -3.98 -7.30 -1.70
CA GLN A 121 -5.31 -7.07 -2.27
C GLN A 121 -6.34 -6.69 -1.19
N ALA A 122 -6.34 -7.35 -0.04
CA ALA A 122 -7.19 -6.98 1.09
C ALA A 122 -6.85 -5.57 1.61
N ILE A 123 -5.56 -5.26 1.80
CA ILE A 123 -5.12 -3.93 2.27
C ILE A 123 -5.58 -2.83 1.32
N TYR A 124 -5.32 -2.97 0.02
CA TYR A 124 -5.69 -1.95 -0.96
C TYR A 124 -7.20 -1.76 -1.05
N LEU A 125 -8.00 -2.84 -0.93
CA LEU A 125 -9.45 -2.74 -0.98
C LEU A 125 -10.04 -2.10 0.26
N VAL A 126 -9.52 -2.42 1.45
CA VAL A 126 -9.95 -1.75 2.69
C VAL A 126 -9.58 -0.28 2.65
N ALA A 127 -8.33 0.06 2.27
CA ALA A 127 -7.89 1.44 2.12
C ALA A 127 -8.76 2.20 1.11
N PHE A 128 -9.03 1.61 -0.05
CA PHE A 128 -9.81 2.23 -1.12
C PHE A 128 -11.27 2.44 -0.75
N THR A 129 -11.91 1.46 -0.11
CA THR A 129 -13.35 1.52 0.22
C THR A 129 -13.65 2.34 1.47
N CYS A 130 -12.75 2.30 2.47
CA CYS A 130 -12.90 3.08 3.70
C CYS A 130 -12.22 4.45 3.63
N LEU A 131 -11.53 4.76 2.51
CA LEU A 131 -10.73 5.97 2.31
C LEU A 131 -9.63 6.15 3.39
N LEU A 132 -9.07 5.03 3.85
CA LEU A 132 -8.04 5.00 4.89
C LEU A 132 -6.64 5.08 4.30
N GLN A 133 -5.71 5.66 5.06
CA GLN A 133 -4.29 5.54 4.75
C GLN A 133 -3.83 4.10 4.95
N ILE A 134 -2.83 3.65 4.18
CA ILE A 134 -2.30 2.28 4.30
C ILE A 134 -1.83 2.02 5.74
N ASP A 135 -1.19 3.00 6.38
CA ASP A 135 -0.75 2.87 7.76
C ASP A 135 -1.93 2.61 8.71
N GLU A 136 -3.06 3.29 8.54
CA GLU A 136 -4.26 3.05 9.36
C GLU A 136 -4.82 1.64 9.15
N VAL A 137 -4.84 1.16 7.91
CA VAL A 137 -5.27 -0.21 7.58
C VAL A 137 -4.36 -1.24 8.26
N LEU A 138 -3.05 -1.03 8.26
CA LEU A 138 -2.09 -1.93 8.89
C LEU A 138 -2.25 -2.02 10.42
N HIS A 139 -2.86 -1.01 11.05
CA HIS A 139 -3.14 -1.03 12.50
C HIS A 139 -4.46 -1.72 12.87
N ILE A 140 -5.27 -2.16 11.90
CA ILE A 140 -6.52 -2.86 12.17
C ILE A 140 -6.25 -4.20 12.85
N GLN A 141 -6.95 -4.44 13.96
CA GLN A 141 -6.87 -5.66 14.73
C GLN A 141 -8.09 -6.58 14.52
N ALA A 142 -7.96 -7.85 14.91
CA ALA A 142 -9.02 -8.84 14.76
C ALA A 142 -10.32 -8.43 15.47
N HIS A 143 -10.21 -7.77 16.63
CA HIS A 143 -11.36 -7.31 17.40
C HIS A 143 -12.09 -6.10 16.77
N ASP A 144 -11.40 -5.36 15.89
CA ASP A 144 -11.96 -4.24 15.14
C ASP A 144 -12.90 -4.69 14.02
N ILE A 145 -12.76 -5.95 13.58
CA ILE A 145 -13.54 -6.54 12.49
C ILE A 145 -14.68 -7.39 13.05
N ARG A 146 -15.90 -7.08 12.63
CA ARG A 146 -17.10 -7.89 12.89
C ARG A 146 -17.73 -8.32 11.58
N GLN A 147 -17.95 -9.62 11.43
CA GLN A 147 -18.64 -10.19 10.28
C GLN A 147 -20.07 -10.55 10.66
N TYR A 148 -21.04 -10.18 9.83
CA TYR A 148 -22.46 -10.50 10.05
C TYR A 148 -23.20 -10.60 8.72
N LYS A 149 -24.45 -11.08 8.75
CA LYS A 149 -25.34 -11.06 7.60
C LYS A 149 -26.44 -10.03 7.82
N ASP A 150 -26.63 -9.16 6.83
CA ASP A 150 -27.77 -8.25 6.76
C ASP A 150 -28.60 -8.64 5.54
N ASN A 151 -29.87 -9.01 5.75
CA ASN A 151 -30.79 -9.43 4.67
C ASN A 151 -30.18 -10.47 3.71
N SER A 152 -29.52 -11.51 4.26
CA SER A 152 -28.81 -12.56 3.52
C SER A 152 -27.54 -12.13 2.76
N VAL A 153 -27.13 -10.87 2.86
CA VAL A 153 -25.88 -10.34 2.29
C VAL A 153 -24.80 -10.31 3.35
N TRP A 154 -23.60 -10.83 3.03
CA TRP A 154 -22.46 -10.76 3.94
C TRP A 154 -21.97 -9.33 4.11
N CYS A 155 -21.74 -8.94 5.35
CA CYS A 155 -21.27 -7.62 5.74
C CYS A 155 -20.07 -7.72 6.68
N VAL A 156 -19.16 -6.76 6.55
CA VAL A 156 -18.01 -6.58 7.43
C VAL A 156 -18.08 -5.19 8.02
N SER A 157 -18.14 -5.09 9.33
CA SER A 157 -18.01 -3.84 10.08
C SER A 157 -16.57 -3.70 10.54
N ILE A 158 -15.92 -2.58 10.22
CA ILE A 158 -14.57 -2.23 10.70
C ILE A 158 -14.70 -1.04 11.64
N THR A 159 -14.31 -1.23 12.89
CA THR A 159 -14.29 -0.18 13.92
C THR A 159 -12.86 0.29 14.09
N LEU A 160 -12.58 1.59 13.95
CA LEU A 160 -11.23 2.10 14.17
C LEU A 160 -11.11 2.61 15.59
N SER A 161 -10.15 2.09 16.34
CA SER A 161 -9.85 2.54 17.71
C SER A 161 -9.15 3.90 17.75
N GLN A 162 -8.41 4.26 16.69
CA GLN A 162 -7.70 5.54 16.58
C GLN A 162 -7.78 6.08 15.16
N HIS A 163 -8.21 7.34 15.01
CA HIS A 163 -8.04 8.11 13.79
C HIS A 163 -7.22 9.35 14.11
N LYS A 164 -6.25 9.67 13.25
CA LYS A 164 -5.25 10.72 13.48
C LYS A 164 -5.83 12.11 13.74
N ASN A 165 -7.12 12.32 13.42
CA ASN A 165 -7.80 13.61 13.51
C ASN A 165 -9.03 13.62 14.44
N ASN A 166 -9.33 12.55 15.19
CA ASN A 166 -10.53 12.53 16.04
C ASN A 166 -10.17 12.56 17.53
N TYR A 167 -10.31 13.73 18.16
CA TYR A 167 -10.06 13.94 19.59
C TYR A 167 -11.19 13.39 20.48
N THR A 168 -12.32 12.95 19.90
CA THR A 168 -13.60 12.76 20.61
C THR A 168 -14.02 11.29 20.76
N GLY A 169 -13.20 10.32 20.33
CA GLY A 169 -13.36 8.89 20.67
C GLY A 169 -14.47 8.11 19.94
N ASP A 170 -15.55 8.73 19.48
CA ASP A 170 -16.66 8.02 18.84
C ASP A 170 -16.60 8.12 17.31
N ILE A 171 -15.92 7.15 16.68
CA ILE A 171 -15.94 6.98 15.22
C ILE A 171 -16.98 5.91 14.87
N PRO A 172 -17.98 6.22 14.03
CA PRO A 172 -18.91 5.20 13.57
C PRO A 172 -18.18 4.13 12.75
N PRO A 173 -18.56 2.85 12.89
CA PRO A 173 -17.89 1.78 12.16
C PRO A 173 -18.15 1.88 10.65
N TYR A 174 -17.16 1.48 9.86
CA TYR A 174 -17.28 1.33 8.42
C TYR A 174 -18.04 0.04 8.11
N ILE A 175 -19.24 0.16 7.55
CA ILE A 175 -20.06 -0.98 7.17
C ILE A 175 -19.83 -1.29 5.69
N LEU A 176 -19.14 -2.40 5.43
CA LEU A 176 -18.85 -2.92 4.11
C LEU A 176 -19.83 -4.03 3.76
N ARG A 177 -20.44 -3.96 2.58
CA ARG A 177 -21.34 -4.98 2.06
C ARG A 177 -20.66 -5.78 0.95
N GLU A 178 -20.99 -7.06 0.86
CA GLU A 178 -20.58 -7.88 -0.26
C GLU A 178 -21.15 -7.31 -1.57
N LEU A 179 -20.26 -7.05 -2.53
CA LEU A 179 -20.63 -6.57 -3.86
C LEU A 179 -20.93 -7.73 -4.80
N PRO A 180 -21.72 -7.54 -5.88
CA PRO A 180 -21.96 -8.56 -6.90
C PRO A 180 -20.68 -9.08 -7.57
N ASP A 181 -20.76 -10.25 -8.21
CA ASP A 181 -19.62 -10.91 -8.87
C ASP A 181 -18.92 -10.06 -9.95
N PRO A 182 -19.63 -9.30 -10.81
CA PRO A 182 -18.99 -8.41 -11.78
C PRO A 182 -18.07 -7.35 -11.13
N MET A 183 -18.33 -7.02 -9.86
CA MET A 183 -17.57 -6.06 -9.07
C MET A 183 -16.64 -6.73 -8.05
N ALA A 184 -16.32 -8.01 -8.23
CA ALA A 184 -15.44 -8.74 -7.30
C ALA A 184 -14.08 -8.07 -7.09
N HIS A 185 -13.55 -7.43 -8.12
CA HIS A 185 -12.31 -6.64 -8.05
C HIS A 185 -12.38 -5.43 -7.12
N LEU A 186 -13.57 -5.01 -6.67
CA LEU A 186 -13.79 -3.93 -5.73
C LEU A 186 -14.39 -4.40 -4.41
N CYS A 187 -14.56 -5.71 -4.20
CA CYS A 187 -15.27 -6.25 -3.05
C CYS A 187 -14.33 -6.47 -1.85
N PRO A 188 -14.34 -5.59 -0.83
CA PRO A 188 -13.46 -5.75 0.32
C PRO A 188 -13.89 -6.94 1.20
N VAL A 189 -15.19 -7.27 1.24
CA VAL A 189 -15.72 -8.40 2.03
C VAL A 189 -15.11 -9.72 1.54
N ARG A 190 -15.09 -9.96 0.22
CA ARG A 190 -14.46 -11.16 -0.36
C ARG A 190 -12.96 -11.20 -0.07
N ALA A 191 -12.26 -10.09 -0.26
CA ALA A 191 -10.82 -10.04 -0.04
C ALA A 191 -10.42 -10.26 1.43
N ILE A 192 -11.17 -9.69 2.38
CA ILE A 192 -10.98 -9.94 3.82
C ILE A 192 -11.29 -11.40 4.15
N ALA A 193 -12.38 -11.95 3.64
CA ALA A 193 -12.75 -13.35 3.88
C ALA A 193 -11.68 -14.31 3.35
N GLU A 194 -11.19 -14.07 2.14
CA GLU A 194 -10.08 -14.86 1.56
C GLU A 194 -8.82 -14.77 2.40
N TRP A 195 -8.43 -13.55 2.83
CA TRP A 195 -7.25 -13.35 3.66
C TRP A 195 -7.34 -14.07 5.01
N LEU A 196 -8.48 -13.94 5.70
CA LEU A 196 -8.71 -14.58 6.99
C LEU A 196 -8.79 -16.12 6.87
N SER A 197 -9.32 -16.63 5.75
CA SER A 197 -9.39 -18.08 5.49
C SER A 197 -7.99 -18.72 5.38
N VAL A 198 -7.02 -17.98 4.84
CA VAL A 198 -5.65 -18.45 4.66
C VAL A 198 -4.84 -18.32 5.94
N THR A 199 -4.93 -17.17 6.60
CA THR A 199 -4.08 -16.88 7.77
C THR A 199 -4.58 -17.43 9.07
N ARG A 200 -5.89 -17.63 9.20
CA ARG A 200 -6.55 -18.13 10.42
C ARG A 200 -6.21 -17.29 11.67
N ILE A 201 -5.92 -16.00 11.49
CA ILE A 201 -5.64 -15.07 12.59
C ILE A 201 -6.95 -14.82 13.35
N THR A 202 -6.89 -14.96 14.67
CA THR A 202 -8.05 -14.77 15.56
C THR A 202 -7.90 -13.59 16.50
N HIS A 203 -6.68 -13.11 16.73
CA HIS A 203 -6.36 -12.03 17.65
C HIS A 203 -5.21 -11.16 17.13
N GLY A 204 -5.03 -9.97 17.72
CA GLY A 204 -3.97 -9.04 17.36
C GLY A 204 -4.17 -8.40 15.98
N TYR A 205 -3.09 -7.94 15.36
CA TYR A 205 -3.13 -7.29 14.05
C TYR A 205 -3.57 -8.27 12.96
N ILE A 206 -4.33 -7.81 11.97
CA ILE A 206 -4.78 -8.70 10.88
C ILE A 206 -3.72 -8.79 9.76
N PHE A 207 -2.97 -7.71 9.57
CA PHE A 207 -2.02 -7.57 8.48
C PHE A 207 -0.59 -7.71 9.00
N HIS A 208 -0.11 -8.95 9.03
CA HIS A 208 1.25 -9.26 9.48
C HIS A 208 2.27 -9.20 8.35
N LYS A 209 3.53 -8.97 8.73
CA LYS A 209 4.67 -9.18 7.84
C LYS A 209 4.73 -10.65 7.45
N MET A 210 4.95 -10.90 6.16
CA MET A 210 5.13 -12.25 5.62
C MET A 210 6.59 -12.70 5.77
N ASP A 211 6.80 -13.97 6.09
CA ASP A 211 8.11 -14.60 6.03
C ASP A 211 8.47 -15.05 4.59
N ARG A 212 9.64 -15.67 4.43
CA ARG A 212 10.10 -16.19 3.12
C ARG A 212 9.28 -17.40 2.64
N GLN A 213 8.53 -18.03 3.52
CA GLN A 213 7.68 -19.20 3.25
C GLN A 213 6.21 -18.80 3.06
N GLU A 214 5.95 -17.50 2.92
CA GLU A 214 4.62 -16.94 2.75
C GLU A 214 3.65 -17.23 3.89
N GLN A 215 4.19 -17.30 5.12
CA GLN A 215 3.40 -17.36 6.35
C GLN A 215 3.43 -16.01 7.07
N PRO A 216 2.33 -15.62 7.73
CA PRO A 216 2.33 -14.45 8.61
C PRO A 216 3.29 -14.70 9.78
N ILE A 217 4.18 -13.76 10.04
CA ILE A 217 5.05 -13.79 11.22
C ILE A 217 4.20 -13.38 12.42
N LEU A 218 3.75 -14.37 13.20
CA LEU A 218 2.96 -14.17 14.41
C LEU A 218 3.90 -14.08 15.62
N GLU A 219 3.78 -13.01 16.41
CA GLU A 219 4.42 -12.93 17.73
C GLU A 219 3.56 -13.71 18.75
N GLY A 220 4.02 -14.91 19.14
CA GLY A 220 3.67 -15.63 20.38
C GLY A 220 2.19 -15.87 20.77
N ASN A 221 1.72 -17.11 20.55
CA ASN A 221 0.60 -17.86 21.17
C ASN A 221 -0.85 -17.29 21.12
N ILE A 222 -1.80 -18.12 20.65
CA ILE A 222 -2.85 -18.80 21.46
C ILE A 222 -3.72 -19.68 20.53
N GLU A 223 -4.03 -20.89 21.01
CA GLU A 223 -4.91 -21.88 20.40
C GLU A 223 -6.43 -21.61 20.66
N ILE A 224 -7.21 -21.80 19.57
CA ILE A 224 -8.58 -22.36 19.42
C ILE A 224 -9.80 -21.64 20.06
N VAL A 225 -10.72 -21.19 19.19
CA VAL A 225 -12.10 -21.72 19.05
C VAL A 225 -12.46 -21.78 17.55
N ARG A 226 -12.75 -22.99 17.04
CA ARG A 226 -13.19 -23.21 15.66
C ARG A 226 -14.70 -22.98 15.54
N TYR A 227 -15.13 -22.14 14.61
CA TYR A 227 -16.40 -22.33 13.93
C TYR A 227 -16.13 -22.93 12.55
N PRO A 228 -16.85 -23.99 12.13
CA PRO A 228 -16.69 -24.55 10.80
C PRO A 228 -17.16 -23.52 9.78
N PHE A 229 -16.22 -22.83 9.15
CA PHE A 229 -16.42 -22.34 7.79
C PHE A 229 -16.63 -23.61 6.95
N CYS A 230 -17.85 -23.82 6.46
CA CYS A 230 -18.10 -24.80 5.41
C CYS A 230 -17.80 -24.08 4.10
N PRO A 231 -16.67 -24.37 3.42
CA PRO A 231 -16.50 -23.94 2.05
C PRO A 231 -17.41 -24.85 1.23
N GLN A 232 -18.69 -24.47 1.09
CA GLN A 232 -19.45 -25.03 -0.01
C GLN A 232 -18.70 -24.62 -1.27
N ARG A 233 -18.04 -25.60 -1.89
CA ARG A 233 -17.41 -25.49 -3.21
C ARG A 233 -18.39 -24.76 -4.12
N MET A 234 -18.14 -23.49 -4.40
CA MET A 234 -18.80 -22.86 -5.53
C MET A 234 -18.34 -23.59 -6.79
N PRO A 235 -19.25 -24.15 -7.60
CA PRO A 235 -18.89 -24.81 -8.84
C PRO A 235 -18.24 -23.77 -9.75
N ARG A 236 -16.94 -23.95 -10.01
CA ARG A 236 -16.22 -23.25 -11.08
C ARG A 236 -16.62 -23.90 -12.40
N THR A 237 -17.72 -23.48 -12.98
CA THR A 237 -17.96 -23.64 -14.41
C THR A 237 -17.89 -22.26 -15.04
N TYR A 238 -16.74 -21.94 -15.63
CA TYR A 238 -16.65 -20.85 -16.58
C TYR A 238 -17.34 -21.33 -17.86
N PRO A 239 -18.38 -20.66 -18.38
CA PRO A 239 -18.81 -20.92 -19.74
C PRO A 239 -17.69 -20.44 -20.65
N SER A 240 -17.09 -21.39 -21.37
CA SER A 240 -16.31 -21.12 -22.56
C SER A 240 -17.20 -20.38 -23.55
N LEU A 241 -16.80 -19.15 -23.90
CA LEU A 241 -17.32 -18.46 -25.07
C LEU A 241 -16.78 -19.18 -26.30
N GLU A 242 -17.64 -19.92 -26.98
CA GLU A 242 -17.53 -20.15 -28.43
C GLU A 242 -17.92 -18.88 -29.19
#